data_AF-A0A8T5FZT6-F1
#
_entry.id   AF-A0A8T5FZT6-F1
#
_cell.length_a   1.000
_cell.length_b   1.000
_cell.length_c   1.000
_cell.angle_alpha   90.00
_cell.angle_beta   90.00
_cell.angle_gamma   90.00
#
_symmetry.space_group_name_H-M   'P 1'
#
loop_
_entity.id
_entity.type
_entity.pdbx_description
1 polymer ?
#
loop_
_entity_poly.entity_id
_entity_poly.type
_entity_poly.pdbx_seq_one_letter_code
_entity_poly.pdbx_strand_id
1 'polypeptide(L)'
;MEKQELRKEFLKKRKKFSIDNVVHLSKKINSNLKILKEYVNANSILFYVSFGNEVDTHELIKKAILDGKKVYVPKMNGEDIEVHLLKDFSTLKENKLGILEPNGSEAIKSIDEINIIIIPGVAFDKKGNRIGFGKSNYDRFLKNIEVKKIGLAYDFQVVENIEIEEHDIPIDILITESKLYNFDRIINGSKLSNWNLKKLEKEIRILDRKPTLAVVLIGENPASKIYVNIKKKRCEQVGINSRIYKLDKEISQEDVISIIEDLNNDKTVNGILVQLPIPNHLDENEIINTILPDKDVDCLTQINSGKLFSGKSFVEPCTPKGIIKLIESTGTSISGKNAVVIGRSNIVGKPISLMLLNNNATVTTCHSKTLDMKEITKNADILIVAIGKPKFVTKDMIKKDVIIIDVGINRVEDKIFGDVDFENVKDKCSFITPVPRGVGPMTVAMLMENTLICYKKQLGDENVK
;
A
#
# COMPACT_ATOMS: atom_id res chain seq x y z
N MET A 1 9.21 3.32 -32.09
CA MET A 1 9.14 4.70 -32.59
C MET A 1 9.79 5.58 -31.56
N GLU A 2 10.73 6.42 -31.97
CA GLU A 2 11.40 7.33 -31.05
C GLU A 2 10.40 8.35 -30.47
N LYS A 3 10.69 8.84 -29.27
CA LYS A 3 9.86 9.82 -28.54
C LYS A 3 9.46 11.04 -29.38
N GLN A 4 10.37 11.53 -30.24
CA GLN A 4 10.11 12.68 -31.10
C GLN A 4 9.09 12.38 -32.21
N GLU A 5 9.15 11.18 -32.79
CA GLU A 5 8.20 10.74 -33.82
C GLU A 5 6.81 10.55 -33.24
N LEU A 6 6.71 9.84 -32.11
CA LEU A 6 5.46 9.67 -31.37
C LEU A 6 4.85 11.03 -31.04
N ARG A 7 5.64 11.98 -30.53
CA ARG A 7 5.18 13.34 -30.23
C ARG A 7 4.58 14.01 -31.46
N LYS A 8 5.29 13.99 -32.60
CA LYS A 8 4.82 14.60 -33.86
C LYS A 8 3.53 13.94 -34.35
N GLU A 9 3.45 12.62 -34.31
CA GLU A 9 2.29 11.84 -34.73
C GLU A 9 1.06 12.17 -33.89
N PHE A 10 1.17 12.10 -32.56
CA PHE A 10 0.04 12.34 -31.66
C PHE A 10 -0.40 13.80 -31.63
N LEU A 11 0.52 14.76 -31.75
CA LEU A 11 0.13 16.16 -31.95
C LEU A 11 -0.64 16.35 -33.26
N LYS A 12 -0.25 15.66 -34.34
CA LYS A 12 -0.97 15.71 -35.63
C LYS A 12 -2.36 15.06 -35.52
N LYS A 13 -2.47 13.91 -34.83
CA LYS A 13 -3.76 13.25 -34.54
C LYS A 13 -4.66 14.16 -33.70
N ARG A 14 -4.13 14.76 -32.63
CA ARG A 14 -4.86 15.67 -31.73
C ARG A 14 -5.33 16.95 -32.44
N LYS A 15 -4.52 17.54 -33.32
CA LYS A 15 -4.93 18.70 -34.16
C LYS A 15 -6.05 18.39 -35.14
N LYS A 16 -6.15 17.13 -35.61
CA LYS A 16 -7.24 16.67 -36.50
C LYS A 16 -8.50 16.28 -35.73
N PHE A 17 -8.45 16.29 -34.40
CA PHE A 17 -9.57 15.88 -33.56
C PHE A 17 -10.62 16.99 -33.56
N SER A 18 -11.85 16.69 -33.98
CA SER A 18 -12.91 17.70 -34.07
C SER A 18 -13.24 18.30 -32.70
N ILE A 19 -13.70 19.55 -32.69
CA ILE A 19 -14.12 20.25 -31.48
C ILE A 19 -15.26 19.49 -30.79
N ASP A 20 -16.20 18.94 -31.56
CA ASP A 20 -17.30 18.12 -31.01
C ASP A 20 -16.79 16.89 -30.26
N ASN A 21 -15.76 16.22 -30.80
CA ASN A 21 -15.14 15.08 -30.12
C ASN A 21 -14.40 15.51 -28.85
N VAL A 22 -13.69 16.65 -28.88
CA VAL A 22 -13.05 17.22 -27.69
C VAL A 22 -14.09 17.44 -26.59
N VAL A 23 -15.19 18.12 -26.90
CA VAL A 23 -16.26 18.42 -25.92
C VAL A 23 -16.90 17.13 -25.39
N HIS A 24 -17.27 16.21 -26.28
CA HIS A 24 -17.98 14.98 -25.90
C HIS A 24 -17.11 14.04 -25.05
N LEU A 25 -15.87 13.79 -25.48
CA LEU A 25 -15.00 12.84 -24.79
C LEU A 25 -14.40 13.43 -23.52
N SER A 26 -14.11 14.74 -23.49
CA SER A 26 -13.67 15.40 -22.25
C SER A 26 -14.75 15.33 -21.17
N LYS A 27 -16.05 15.42 -21.52
CA LYS A 27 -17.14 15.20 -20.55
C LYS A 27 -17.09 13.80 -19.94
N LYS A 28 -16.82 12.76 -20.73
CA LYS A 28 -16.69 11.38 -20.23
C LYS A 28 -15.47 11.22 -19.31
N ILE A 29 -14.31 11.69 -19.76
CA ILE A 29 -13.06 11.65 -18.99
C ILE A 29 -13.23 12.40 -17.65
N ASN A 30 -13.83 13.59 -17.68
CA ASN A 30 -14.10 14.38 -16.48
C ASN A 30 -15.10 13.69 -15.54
N SER A 31 -16.08 12.97 -16.07
CA SER A 31 -17.01 12.17 -15.25
C SER A 31 -16.29 11.03 -14.55
N ASN A 32 -15.38 10.34 -15.26
CA ASN A 32 -14.54 9.29 -14.70
C ASN A 32 -13.60 9.83 -13.61
N LEU A 33 -13.03 11.03 -13.79
CA LEU A 33 -12.21 11.68 -12.76
C LEU A 33 -13.03 12.06 -11.52
N LYS A 34 -14.27 12.55 -11.69
CA LYS A 34 -15.12 12.98 -10.56
C LYS A 34 -15.49 11.84 -9.60
N ILE A 35 -15.57 10.60 -10.09
CA ILE A 35 -15.88 9.43 -9.26
C ILE A 35 -14.63 8.78 -8.65
N LEU A 36 -13.43 9.24 -9.02
CA LEU A 36 -12.19 8.70 -8.51
C LEU A 36 -12.02 9.07 -7.02
N LYS A 37 -11.71 8.07 -6.17
CA LYS A 37 -11.54 8.28 -4.72
C LYS A 37 -10.50 9.37 -4.40
N GLU A 38 -9.42 9.45 -5.19
CA GLU A 38 -8.37 10.46 -5.05
C GLU A 38 -8.93 11.87 -5.29
N TYR A 39 -9.82 12.05 -6.27
CA TYR A 39 -10.47 13.32 -6.55
C TYR A 39 -11.53 13.69 -5.49
N VAL A 40 -12.37 12.73 -5.11
CA VAL A 40 -13.44 12.93 -4.12
C VAL A 40 -12.84 13.41 -2.80
N ASN A 41 -11.78 12.76 -2.33
CA ASN A 41 -11.14 13.04 -1.04
C ASN A 41 -10.17 14.23 -1.06
N ALA A 42 -9.79 14.75 -2.24
CA ALA A 42 -8.88 15.88 -2.34
C ALA A 42 -9.57 17.19 -1.95
N ASN A 43 -9.00 17.93 -1.01
CA ASN A 43 -9.43 19.28 -0.66
C ASN A 43 -8.67 20.35 -1.46
N SER A 44 -7.57 19.97 -2.09
CA SER A 44 -6.70 20.84 -2.88
C SER A 44 -6.20 20.12 -4.14
N ILE A 45 -6.32 20.78 -5.29
CA ILE A 45 -6.04 20.16 -6.60
C ILE A 45 -5.26 21.14 -7.48
N LEU A 46 -4.16 20.67 -8.07
CA LEU A 46 -3.48 21.38 -9.16
C LEU A 46 -4.00 20.87 -10.50
N PHE A 47 -4.59 21.75 -11.30
CA PHE A 47 -4.99 21.44 -12.67
C PHE A 47 -4.07 22.12 -13.68
N TYR A 48 -3.88 21.49 -14.84
CA TYR A 48 -3.52 22.26 -16.02
C TYR A 48 -4.76 22.97 -16.59
N VAL A 49 -4.56 24.16 -17.13
CA VAL A 49 -5.59 24.85 -17.91
C VAL A 49 -5.46 24.37 -19.35
N SER A 50 -6.42 23.57 -19.80
CA SER A 50 -6.38 22.94 -21.13
C SER A 50 -6.36 23.96 -22.25
N PHE A 51 -5.59 23.70 -23.30
CA PHE A 51 -5.56 24.56 -24.50
C PHE A 51 -5.58 23.75 -25.80
N GLY A 52 -6.12 24.36 -26.86
CA GLY A 52 -6.32 23.68 -28.14
C GLY A 52 -7.20 22.43 -27.99
N ASN A 53 -6.73 21.29 -28.50
CA ASN A 53 -7.49 20.04 -28.54
C ASN A 53 -7.05 19.05 -27.42
N GLU A 54 -6.60 19.57 -26.28
CA GLU A 54 -6.39 18.76 -25.08
C GLU A 54 -7.70 18.23 -24.51
N VAL A 55 -7.63 17.33 -23.52
CA VAL A 55 -8.81 17.04 -22.69
C VAL A 55 -9.18 18.33 -21.96
N ASP A 56 -10.40 18.79 -22.15
CA ASP A 56 -10.89 20.05 -21.61
C ASP A 56 -11.12 19.95 -20.09
N THR A 57 -10.41 20.77 -19.32
CA THR A 57 -10.48 20.83 -17.85
C THR A 57 -11.30 22.01 -17.32
N HIS A 58 -11.77 22.94 -18.17
CA HIS A 58 -12.36 24.20 -17.71
C HIS A 58 -13.57 24.00 -16.81
N GLU A 59 -14.54 23.19 -17.25
CA GLU A 59 -15.75 22.91 -16.47
C GLU A 59 -15.45 22.12 -15.19
N LEU A 60 -14.40 21.31 -15.20
CA LEU A 60 -13.98 20.55 -14.02
C LEU A 60 -13.36 21.48 -12.96
N ILE A 61 -12.50 22.41 -13.38
CA ILE A 61 -11.89 23.44 -12.53
C ILE A 61 -12.99 24.30 -11.90
N LYS A 62 -13.96 24.78 -12.70
CA LYS A 62 -15.11 25.58 -12.18
C LYS A 62 -15.88 24.80 -11.12
N LYS A 63 -16.18 23.52 -11.39
CA LYS A 63 -16.91 22.67 -10.45
C LYS A 63 -16.12 22.42 -9.17
N ALA A 64 -14.80 22.20 -9.26
CA ALA A 64 -13.95 22.00 -8.09
C ALA A 64 -13.94 23.22 -7.16
N ILE A 65 -13.88 24.44 -7.73
CA ILE A 65 -14.00 25.69 -6.97
C ILE A 65 -15.37 25.78 -6.29
N LEU A 66 -16.46 25.51 -7.03
CA LEU A 66 -17.82 25.51 -6.48
C LEU A 66 -18.02 24.47 -5.37
N ASP A 67 -17.32 23.35 -5.45
CA ASP A 67 -17.31 22.30 -4.42
C ASP A 67 -16.44 22.64 -3.20
N GLY A 68 -15.92 23.87 -3.13
CA GLY A 68 -15.12 24.35 -2.01
C GLY A 68 -13.69 23.81 -1.97
N LYS A 69 -13.21 23.17 -3.05
CA LYS A 69 -11.83 22.69 -3.14
C LYS A 69 -10.92 23.88 -3.45
N LYS A 70 -9.72 23.92 -2.86
CA LYS A 70 -8.67 24.85 -3.25
C LYS A 70 -8.11 24.44 -4.61
N VAL A 71 -8.25 25.28 -5.62
CA VAL A 71 -7.81 24.98 -6.97
C VAL A 71 -6.57 25.78 -7.33
N TYR A 72 -5.56 25.10 -7.85
CA TYR A 72 -4.31 25.69 -8.30
C TYR A 72 -4.12 25.48 -9.78
N VAL A 73 -3.42 26.39 -10.43
CA VAL A 73 -3.04 26.32 -11.84
C VAL A 73 -1.58 26.72 -12.04
N PRO A 74 -0.89 26.11 -13.03
CA PRO A 74 0.48 26.47 -13.35
C PRO A 74 0.55 27.79 -14.12
N LYS A 75 1.66 28.51 -13.91
CA LYS A 75 2.10 29.65 -14.73
C LYS A 75 3.54 29.43 -15.13
N MET A 76 3.86 29.69 -16.40
CA MET A 76 5.23 29.60 -16.85
C MET A 76 6.03 30.83 -16.39
N ASN A 77 7.13 30.62 -15.67
CA ASN A 77 8.14 31.64 -15.41
C ASN A 77 9.46 31.21 -16.09
N GLY A 78 9.62 31.62 -17.35
CA GLY A 78 10.71 31.14 -18.21
C GLY A 78 10.57 29.65 -18.50
N GLU A 79 11.45 28.85 -17.91
CA GLU A 79 11.47 27.39 -18.03
C GLU A 79 10.84 26.66 -16.84
N ASP A 80 10.61 27.37 -15.74
CA ASP A 80 10.06 26.84 -14.51
C ASP A 80 8.54 27.02 -14.44
N ILE A 81 7.89 26.19 -13.63
CA ILE A 81 6.46 26.25 -13.37
C ILE A 81 6.24 26.84 -11.98
N GLU A 82 5.56 27.99 -11.92
CA GLU A 82 5.02 28.55 -10.70
C GLU A 82 3.58 28.09 -10.50
N VAL A 83 3.18 27.89 -9.24
CA VAL A 83 1.83 27.42 -8.89
C VAL A 83 1.06 28.54 -8.24
N HIS A 84 -0.13 28.83 -8.77
CA HIS A 84 -0.97 29.93 -8.28
C HIS A 84 -2.33 29.41 -7.85
N LEU A 85 -2.85 29.98 -6.77
CA LEU A 85 -4.24 29.75 -6.37
C LEU A 85 -5.18 30.42 -7.38
N LEU A 86 -6.14 29.67 -7.87
CA LEU A 86 -7.21 30.13 -8.74
C LEU A 86 -8.49 30.31 -7.91
N LYS A 87 -8.90 31.57 -7.70
CA LYS A 87 -10.16 31.89 -7.01
C LYS A 87 -11.35 31.81 -7.95
N ASP A 88 -11.17 32.28 -9.17
CA ASP A 88 -12.18 32.29 -10.22
C ASP A 88 -11.50 32.38 -11.61
N PHE A 89 -12.24 32.02 -12.66
CA PHE A 89 -11.72 32.03 -14.03
C PHE A 89 -11.45 33.43 -14.60
N SER A 90 -12.04 34.49 -14.03
CA SER A 90 -11.80 35.87 -14.52
C SER A 90 -10.38 36.36 -14.23
N THR A 91 -9.69 35.71 -13.30
CA THR A 91 -8.28 35.96 -13.02
C THR A 91 -7.31 35.38 -14.05
N LEU A 92 -7.79 34.58 -15.01
CA LEU A 92 -6.96 34.06 -16.11
C LEU A 92 -6.90 35.03 -17.28
N LYS A 93 -5.72 35.20 -17.89
CA LYS A 93 -5.53 35.95 -19.14
C LYS A 93 -4.74 35.13 -20.14
N GLU A 94 -5.08 35.28 -21.42
CA GLU A 94 -4.31 34.64 -22.49
C GLU A 94 -2.93 35.29 -22.63
N ASN A 95 -1.90 34.46 -22.69
CA ASN A 95 -0.57 34.88 -23.07
C ASN A 95 -0.40 34.90 -24.60
N LYS A 96 0.80 35.28 -25.07
CA LYS A 96 1.11 35.37 -26.52
C LYS A 96 0.96 34.04 -27.28
N LEU A 97 0.84 32.91 -26.58
CA LEU A 97 0.66 31.57 -27.15
C LEU A 97 -0.80 31.08 -27.07
N GLY A 98 -1.74 31.92 -26.62
CA GLY A 98 -3.15 31.56 -26.43
C GLY A 98 -3.40 30.64 -25.24
N ILE A 99 -2.45 30.58 -24.29
CA ILE A 99 -2.60 29.79 -23.07
C ILE A 99 -3.12 30.71 -21.97
N LEU A 100 -4.20 30.30 -21.31
CA LEU A 100 -4.76 31.00 -20.17
C LEU A 100 -3.87 30.81 -18.93
N GLU A 101 -3.32 31.90 -18.42
CA GLU A 101 -2.44 31.91 -17.26
C GLU A 101 -2.98 32.82 -16.15
N PRO A 102 -2.70 32.50 -14.87
CA PRO A 102 -3.14 33.32 -13.74
C PRO A 102 -2.48 34.71 -13.77
N ASN A 103 -3.31 35.73 -13.61
CA ASN A 103 -2.91 37.13 -13.59
C ASN A 103 -3.37 37.79 -12.28
N GLY A 104 -2.42 38.40 -11.56
CA GLY A 104 -2.70 39.14 -10.31
C GLY A 104 -2.77 38.29 -9.03
N SER A 105 -2.38 37.01 -9.08
CA SER A 105 -2.20 36.17 -7.88
C SER A 105 -0.72 35.89 -7.61
N GLU A 106 -0.35 35.83 -6.34
CA GLU A 106 1.00 35.43 -5.93
C GLU A 106 1.21 33.92 -6.08
N ALA A 107 2.43 33.53 -6.46
CA ALA A 107 2.82 32.13 -6.47
C ALA A 107 2.90 31.59 -5.03
N ILE A 108 2.42 30.37 -4.81
CA ILE A 108 2.55 29.72 -3.51
C ILE A 108 4.01 29.31 -3.27
N LYS A 109 4.45 29.42 -2.02
CA LYS A 109 5.84 29.10 -1.62
C LYS A 109 6.08 27.61 -1.44
N SER A 110 5.03 26.84 -1.15
CA SER A 110 5.09 25.39 -1.01
C SER A 110 3.86 24.75 -1.63
N ILE A 111 4.07 23.57 -2.20
CA ILE A 111 3.06 22.71 -2.81
C ILE A 111 2.59 21.59 -1.87
N ASP A 112 3.10 21.52 -0.64
CA ASP A 112 2.79 20.47 0.35
C ASP A 112 1.29 20.38 0.67
N GLU A 113 0.57 21.49 0.48
CA GLU A 113 -0.87 21.53 0.70
C GLU A 113 -1.68 20.89 -0.43
N ILE A 114 -1.10 20.56 -1.59
CA ILE A 114 -1.78 20.00 -2.77
C ILE A 114 -1.97 18.48 -2.60
N ASN A 115 -3.20 17.99 -2.74
CA ASN A 115 -3.51 16.56 -2.52
C ASN A 115 -3.38 15.70 -3.78
N ILE A 116 -3.66 16.26 -4.96
CA ILE A 116 -3.51 15.60 -6.26
C ILE A 116 -3.10 16.61 -7.35
N ILE A 117 -2.42 16.13 -8.38
CA ILE A 117 -1.99 16.92 -9.54
C ILE A 117 -2.55 16.29 -10.82
N ILE A 118 -3.29 17.07 -11.59
CA ILE A 118 -3.80 16.68 -12.92
C ILE A 118 -2.81 17.16 -13.99
N ILE A 119 -2.31 16.24 -14.81
CA ILE A 119 -1.17 16.47 -15.71
C ILE A 119 -1.60 16.26 -17.17
N PRO A 120 -1.24 17.18 -18.09
CA PRO A 120 -1.48 17.02 -19.50
C PRO A 120 -0.41 16.13 -20.15
N GLY A 121 -0.75 15.53 -21.29
CA GLY A 121 0.21 14.76 -22.07
C GLY A 121 -0.15 14.66 -23.55
N VAL A 122 0.87 14.41 -24.36
CA VAL A 122 0.74 14.14 -25.79
C VAL A 122 0.44 12.66 -26.03
N ALA A 123 1.09 11.77 -25.29
CA ALA A 123 0.86 10.34 -25.30
C ALA A 123 1.20 9.74 -23.92
N PHE A 124 0.60 8.60 -23.61
CA PHE A 124 0.82 7.84 -22.38
C PHE A 124 0.97 6.37 -22.72
N ASP A 125 1.71 5.62 -21.90
CA ASP A 125 1.76 4.16 -22.04
C ASP A 125 1.04 3.44 -20.90
N LYS A 126 0.92 2.12 -21.04
CA LYS A 126 0.28 1.25 -20.04
C LYS A 126 1.11 1.05 -18.77
N LYS A 127 2.20 1.78 -18.59
CA LYS A 127 3.07 1.75 -17.41
C LYS A 127 3.09 3.08 -16.65
N GLY A 128 2.36 4.09 -17.12
CA GLY A 128 2.33 5.42 -16.52
C GLY A 128 3.39 6.36 -17.06
N ASN A 129 4.15 5.98 -18.08
CA ASN A 129 5.06 6.90 -18.73
C ASN A 129 4.28 7.87 -19.63
N ARG A 130 4.82 9.07 -19.83
CA ARG A 130 4.17 10.12 -20.61
C ARG A 130 5.14 10.82 -21.55
N ILE A 131 4.60 11.33 -22.64
CA ILE A 131 5.30 12.25 -23.54
C ILE A 131 4.69 13.64 -23.36
N GLY A 132 5.50 14.60 -22.91
CA GLY A 132 5.14 16.03 -22.91
C GLY A 132 5.44 16.71 -24.26
N PHE A 133 5.29 18.04 -24.31
CA PHE A 133 5.54 18.86 -25.49
C PHE A 133 7.03 19.02 -25.87
N GLY A 134 7.96 18.47 -25.07
CA GLY A 134 9.39 18.40 -25.41
C GLY A 134 10.30 19.45 -24.74
N LYS A 135 9.80 20.21 -23.76
CA LYS A 135 10.61 21.15 -22.95
C LYS A 135 10.93 20.64 -21.53
N SER A 136 10.41 19.47 -21.16
CA SER A 136 10.58 18.84 -19.83
C SER A 136 10.21 19.73 -18.62
N ASN A 137 9.41 20.79 -18.82
CA ASN A 137 9.01 21.71 -17.74
C ASN A 137 8.23 20.99 -16.62
N TYR A 138 7.26 20.15 -16.99
CA TYR A 138 6.51 19.34 -16.02
C TYR A 138 7.41 18.31 -15.33
N ASP A 139 8.35 17.69 -16.04
CA ASP A 139 9.26 16.69 -15.46
C ASP A 139 10.18 17.32 -14.41
N ARG A 140 10.74 18.50 -14.70
CA ARG A 140 11.51 19.30 -13.74
C ARG A 140 10.68 19.71 -12.54
N PHE A 141 9.47 20.21 -12.77
CA PHE A 141 8.54 20.60 -11.72
C PHE A 141 8.20 19.42 -10.80
N LEU A 142 7.92 18.23 -11.37
CA LEU A 142 7.47 17.05 -10.64
C LEU A 142 8.58 16.27 -9.92
N LYS A 143 9.86 16.52 -10.22
CA LYS A 143 11.02 15.70 -9.79
C LYS A 143 11.10 15.41 -8.30
N ASN A 144 10.58 16.32 -7.46
CA ASN A 144 10.59 16.19 -5.99
C ASN A 144 9.18 16.23 -5.37
N ILE A 145 8.14 15.96 -6.16
CA ILE A 145 6.75 16.07 -5.71
C ILE A 145 6.17 14.67 -5.44
N GLU A 146 5.99 14.33 -4.16
CA GLU A 146 5.39 13.06 -3.71
C GLU A 146 3.85 13.10 -3.62
N VAL A 147 3.22 13.81 -4.54
CA VAL A 147 1.76 13.91 -4.65
C VAL A 147 1.28 13.01 -5.79
N LYS A 148 0.04 12.50 -5.68
CA LYS A 148 -0.58 11.64 -6.69
C LYS A 148 -0.75 12.40 -8.02
N LYS A 149 -0.24 11.83 -9.10
CA LYS A 149 -0.15 12.37 -10.46
C LYS A 149 -1.18 11.67 -11.35
N ILE A 150 -2.14 12.42 -11.85
CA ILE A 150 -3.25 11.87 -12.65
C ILE A 150 -3.16 12.45 -14.07
N GLY A 151 -2.92 11.60 -15.06
CA GLY A 151 -2.98 11.96 -16.47
C GLY A 151 -4.41 11.89 -17.01
N LEU A 152 -4.77 12.86 -17.85
CA LEU A 152 -5.98 12.82 -18.66
C LEU A 152 -5.60 12.66 -20.13
N ALA A 153 -6.23 11.73 -20.83
CA ALA A 153 -5.96 11.47 -22.22
C ALA A 153 -7.18 10.91 -22.96
N TYR A 154 -7.20 11.08 -24.27
CA TYR A 154 -8.09 10.28 -25.12
C TYR A 154 -7.54 8.86 -25.31
N ASP A 155 -8.39 7.88 -25.58
CA ASP A 155 -7.99 6.48 -25.81
C ASP A 155 -6.91 6.35 -26.89
N PHE A 156 -7.02 7.14 -27.96
CA PHE A 156 -6.04 7.09 -29.05
C PHE A 156 -4.64 7.54 -28.60
N GLN A 157 -4.51 8.30 -27.50
CA GLN A 157 -3.21 8.75 -26.98
C GLN A 157 -2.50 7.67 -26.13
N VAL A 158 -3.15 6.53 -25.89
CA VAL A 158 -2.58 5.42 -25.12
C VAL A 158 -1.83 4.46 -26.06
N VAL A 159 -0.54 4.28 -25.82
CA VAL A 159 0.35 3.39 -26.58
C VAL A 159 0.85 2.23 -25.72
N GLU A 160 1.47 1.22 -26.34
CA GLU A 160 1.99 0.06 -25.60
C GLU A 160 3.21 0.41 -24.73
N ASN A 161 4.14 1.21 -25.26
CA ASN A 161 5.37 1.54 -24.56
C ASN A 161 5.93 2.88 -25.04
N ILE A 162 6.45 3.68 -24.12
CA ILE A 162 7.21 4.90 -24.38
C ILE A 162 8.66 4.68 -23.92
N GLU A 163 9.63 5.16 -24.70
CA GLU A 163 11.03 5.21 -24.26
C GLU A 163 11.21 6.27 -23.16
N ILE A 164 11.86 5.87 -22.08
CA ILE A 164 12.01 6.66 -20.86
C ILE A 164 13.46 7.17 -20.78
N GLU A 165 13.61 8.42 -20.41
CA GLU A 165 14.87 9.08 -20.04
C GLU A 165 14.90 9.27 -18.52
N GLU A 166 16.09 9.33 -17.91
CA GLU A 166 16.24 9.39 -16.44
C GLU A 166 15.46 10.52 -15.76
N HIS A 167 15.17 11.60 -16.48
CA HIS A 167 14.47 12.76 -15.94
C HIS A 167 12.95 12.70 -16.12
N ASP A 168 12.39 11.73 -16.85
CA ASP A 168 10.95 11.62 -17.04
C ASP A 168 10.25 11.20 -15.75
N ILE A 169 9.18 11.91 -15.40
CA ILE A 169 8.37 11.59 -14.22
C ILE A 169 7.08 10.91 -14.67
N PRO A 170 6.84 9.63 -14.26
CA PRO A 170 5.63 8.92 -14.59
C PRO A 170 4.42 9.46 -13.81
N ILE A 171 3.23 9.15 -14.30
CA ILE A 171 1.95 9.37 -13.62
C ILE A 171 1.54 8.13 -12.83
N ASP A 172 0.73 8.34 -11.80
CA ASP A 172 0.23 7.28 -10.92
C ASP A 172 -1.13 6.73 -11.39
N ILE A 173 -1.93 7.54 -12.08
CA ILE A 173 -3.23 7.15 -12.64
C ILE A 173 -3.39 7.79 -14.02
N LEU A 174 -3.92 7.06 -15.00
CA LEU A 174 -4.38 7.60 -16.28
C LEU A 174 -5.89 7.38 -16.43
N ILE A 175 -6.60 8.42 -16.84
CA ILE A 175 -8.03 8.36 -17.14
C ILE A 175 -8.27 8.67 -18.61
N THR A 176 -9.03 7.79 -19.25
CA THR A 176 -9.53 7.93 -20.62
C THR A 176 -11.05 7.90 -20.65
N GLU A 177 -11.64 8.12 -21.81
CA GLU A 177 -13.08 8.05 -22.01
C GLU A 177 -13.64 6.63 -21.78
N SER A 178 -12.81 5.59 -21.96
CA SER A 178 -13.23 4.19 -21.83
C SER A 178 -12.71 3.51 -20.56
N LYS A 179 -11.57 3.94 -20.02
CA LYS A 179 -10.82 3.17 -19.02
C LYS A 179 -10.06 4.04 -18.02
N LEU A 180 -9.94 3.51 -16.80
CA LEU A 180 -9.01 3.96 -15.77
C LEU A 180 -7.82 2.99 -15.69
N TYR A 181 -6.61 3.54 -15.66
CA TYR A 181 -5.36 2.82 -15.42
C TYR A 181 -4.76 3.32 -14.11
N ASN A 182 -4.42 2.41 -13.19
CA ASN A 182 -3.73 2.74 -11.95
C ASN A 182 -2.33 2.11 -11.99
N PHE A 183 -1.31 2.93 -11.78
CA PHE A 183 0.10 2.56 -11.89
C PHE A 183 0.82 2.54 -10.53
N ASP A 184 0.09 2.68 -9.41
CA ASP A 184 0.64 2.40 -8.08
C ASP A 184 1.02 0.92 -7.96
N ARG A 185 2.22 0.56 -8.40
CA ARG A 185 2.72 -0.81 -8.30
C ARG A 185 3.24 -1.11 -6.90
N ILE A 186 3.54 -0.11 -6.09
CA ILE A 186 4.15 -0.32 -4.78
C ILE A 186 3.07 -0.36 -3.68
N ILE A 187 2.94 -1.52 -3.03
CA ILE A 187 2.04 -1.67 -1.88
C ILE A 187 2.75 -1.13 -0.63
N ASN A 188 2.52 0.14 -0.30
CA ASN A 188 3.13 0.80 0.86
C ASN A 188 2.45 0.38 2.17
N GLY A 189 2.98 -0.67 2.79
CA GLY A 189 2.45 -1.19 4.05
C GLY A 189 2.61 -0.24 5.24
N SER A 190 3.61 0.64 5.26
CA SER A 190 3.69 1.71 6.27
C SER A 190 2.51 2.67 6.20
N LYS A 191 2.09 3.06 4.98
CA LYS A 191 0.93 3.95 4.78
C LYS A 191 -0.36 3.26 5.22
N LEU A 192 -0.56 2.00 4.83
CA LEU A 192 -1.72 1.22 5.22
C LEU A 192 -1.76 0.97 6.74
N SER A 193 -0.63 0.59 7.34
CA SER A 193 -0.47 0.41 8.78
C SER A 193 -0.88 1.68 9.56
N ASN A 194 -0.39 2.85 9.14
CA ASN A 194 -0.76 4.12 9.77
C ASN A 194 -2.25 4.44 9.63
N TRP A 195 -2.89 4.10 8.50
CA TRP A 195 -4.33 4.27 8.33
C TRP A 195 -5.11 3.35 9.28
N ASN A 196 -4.73 2.06 9.37
CA ASN A 196 -5.34 1.12 10.31
C ASN A 196 -5.19 1.60 11.76
N LEU A 197 -3.99 2.03 12.17
CA LEU A 197 -3.74 2.50 13.53
C LEU A 197 -4.60 3.72 13.89
N LYS A 198 -4.77 4.69 12.97
CA LYS A 198 -5.67 5.84 13.19
C LYS A 198 -7.13 5.45 13.31
N LYS A 199 -7.57 4.42 12.58
CA LYS A 199 -8.92 3.87 12.73
C LYS A 199 -9.09 3.24 14.11
N LEU A 200 -8.14 2.40 14.53
CA LEU A 200 -8.14 1.75 15.83
C LEU A 200 -8.10 2.75 16.99
N GLU A 201 -7.28 3.79 16.89
CA GLU A 201 -7.19 4.86 17.89
C GLU A 201 -8.56 5.51 18.16
N LYS A 202 -9.33 5.80 17.09
CA LYS A 202 -10.69 6.35 17.23
C LYS A 202 -11.64 5.39 17.91
N GLU A 203 -11.55 4.10 17.58
CA GLU A 203 -12.40 3.05 18.13
C GLU A 203 -12.09 2.76 19.60
N ILE A 204 -10.80 2.73 19.97
CA ILE A 204 -10.35 2.49 21.34
C ILE A 204 -10.67 3.68 22.25
N ARG A 205 -10.62 4.91 21.71
CA ARG A 205 -10.88 6.15 22.48
C ARG A 205 -12.29 6.20 23.07
N ILE A 206 -13.27 5.53 22.47
CA ILE A 206 -14.66 5.53 22.94
C ILE A 206 -14.98 4.35 23.88
N LEU A 207 -14.01 3.49 24.20
CA LEU A 207 -14.21 2.38 25.12
C LEU A 207 -14.15 2.85 26.57
N ASP A 208 -15.01 2.30 27.42
CA ASP A 208 -15.01 2.57 28.87
C ASP A 208 -13.70 2.13 29.54
N ARG A 209 -13.10 1.05 29.02
CA ARG A 209 -11.85 0.49 29.50
C ARG A 209 -10.89 0.26 28.35
N LYS A 210 -9.62 0.64 28.57
CA LYS A 210 -8.54 0.40 27.61
C LYS A 210 -8.18 -1.09 27.57
N PRO A 211 -8.06 -1.70 26.38
CA PRO A 211 -7.48 -3.03 26.23
C PRO A 211 -6.04 -3.07 26.75
N THR A 212 -5.60 -4.22 27.25
CA THR A 212 -4.21 -4.42 27.69
C THR A 212 -3.56 -5.58 26.94
N LEU A 213 -2.39 -5.31 26.35
CA LEU A 213 -1.48 -6.29 25.76
C LEU A 213 -0.32 -6.58 26.72
N ALA A 214 -0.19 -7.83 27.15
CA ALA A 214 0.98 -8.35 27.85
C ALA A 214 1.96 -8.97 26.84
N VAL A 215 3.23 -8.57 26.91
CA VAL A 215 4.31 -9.09 26.06
C VAL A 215 5.34 -9.78 26.94
N VAL A 216 5.56 -11.07 26.72
CA VAL A 216 6.57 -11.88 27.41
C VAL A 216 7.80 -11.96 26.51
N LEU A 217 8.91 -11.37 26.97
CA LEU A 217 10.20 -11.38 26.29
C LEU A 217 11.20 -12.19 27.13
N ILE A 218 11.68 -13.30 26.56
CA ILE A 218 12.62 -14.20 27.24
C ILE A 218 14.01 -14.04 26.64
N GLY A 219 14.98 -13.66 27.46
CA GLY A 219 16.36 -13.43 27.06
C GLY A 219 16.61 -12.08 26.35
N GLU A 220 17.77 -12.00 25.70
CA GLU A 220 18.41 -10.71 25.39
C GLU A 220 18.54 -10.41 23.88
N ASN A 221 17.82 -11.14 23.02
CA ASN A 221 17.93 -11.00 21.56
C ASN A 221 17.73 -9.53 21.11
N PRO A 222 18.73 -8.90 20.47
CA PRO A 222 18.65 -7.48 20.10
C PRO A 222 17.51 -7.16 19.12
N ALA A 223 17.21 -8.05 18.18
CA ALA A 223 16.11 -7.87 17.24
C ALA A 223 14.76 -7.91 17.98
N SER A 224 14.57 -8.86 18.89
CA SER A 224 13.37 -8.97 19.72
C SER A 224 13.13 -7.69 20.55
N LYS A 225 14.18 -7.12 21.16
CA LYS A 225 14.08 -5.86 21.91
C LYS A 225 13.59 -4.68 21.06
N ILE A 226 14.11 -4.54 19.83
CA ILE A 226 13.67 -3.49 18.90
C ILE A 226 12.18 -3.68 18.56
N TYR A 227 11.76 -4.91 18.24
CA TYR A 227 10.36 -5.19 17.91
C TYR A 227 9.42 -4.95 19.10
N VAL A 228 9.80 -5.35 20.32
CA VAL A 228 9.01 -5.11 21.53
C VAL A 228 8.85 -3.61 21.79
N ASN A 229 9.91 -2.81 21.59
CA ASN A 229 9.82 -1.36 21.72
C ASN A 229 8.90 -0.74 20.66
N ILE A 230 8.92 -1.24 19.42
CA ILE A 230 7.99 -0.80 18.37
C ILE A 230 6.55 -1.12 18.78
N LYS A 231 6.28 -2.34 19.27
CA LYS A 231 4.96 -2.76 19.75
C LYS A 231 4.46 -1.86 20.88
N LYS A 232 5.30 -1.56 21.87
CA LYS A 232 5.00 -0.63 22.97
C LYS A 232 4.55 0.74 22.45
N LYS A 233 5.34 1.34 21.55
CA LYS A 233 5.02 2.65 20.95
C LYS A 233 3.69 2.62 20.18
N ARG A 234 3.38 1.52 19.49
CA ARG A 234 2.09 1.39 18.79
C ARG A 234 0.92 1.19 19.74
N CYS A 235 1.09 0.46 20.84
CA CYS A 235 0.08 0.38 21.90
C CYS A 235 -0.26 1.77 22.43
N GLU A 236 0.77 2.55 22.79
CA GLU A 236 0.61 3.93 23.28
C GLU A 236 -0.11 4.82 22.26
N GLN A 237 0.26 4.71 20.97
CA GLN A 237 -0.36 5.47 19.89
C GLN A 237 -1.86 5.22 19.77
N VAL A 238 -2.32 3.97 19.90
CA VAL A 238 -3.75 3.63 19.70
C VAL A 238 -4.55 3.61 21.00
N GLY A 239 -3.92 3.83 22.15
CA GLY A 239 -4.57 3.82 23.46
C GLY A 239 -4.69 2.44 24.12
N ILE A 240 -3.88 1.45 23.71
CA ILE A 240 -3.76 0.14 24.37
C ILE A 240 -2.73 0.22 25.50
N ASN A 241 -3.04 -0.36 26.65
CA ASN A 241 -2.06 -0.53 27.73
C ASN A 241 -1.04 -1.61 27.35
N SER A 242 0.25 -1.34 27.51
CA SER A 242 1.32 -2.31 27.25
C SER A 242 1.97 -2.72 28.57
N ARG A 243 1.99 -4.02 28.86
CA ARG A 243 2.78 -4.61 29.95
C ARG A 243 3.86 -5.49 29.35
N ILE A 244 5.12 -5.27 29.75
CA ILE A 244 6.26 -6.02 29.21
C ILE A 244 6.92 -6.77 30.36
N TYR A 245 6.94 -8.09 30.24
CA TYR A 245 7.60 -9.01 31.16
C TYR A 245 8.92 -9.40 30.51
N LYS A 246 10.03 -8.98 31.11
CA LYS A 246 11.39 -9.33 30.67
C LYS A 246 11.90 -10.43 31.58
N LEU A 247 12.10 -11.60 31.01
CA LEU A 247 12.52 -12.81 31.72
C LEU A 247 13.95 -13.14 31.34
N ASP A 248 14.72 -13.69 32.28
CA ASP A 248 16.09 -14.10 32.03
C ASP A 248 16.14 -15.21 30.97
N LYS A 249 17.24 -15.32 30.24
CA LYS A 249 17.43 -16.41 29.26
C LYS A 249 17.56 -17.78 29.93
N GLU A 250 17.93 -17.85 31.20
CA GLU A 250 18.09 -19.10 31.96
C GLU A 250 16.84 -19.47 32.77
N ILE A 251 15.72 -18.75 32.58
CA ILE A 251 14.47 -19.04 33.28
C ILE A 251 14.00 -20.48 32.99
N SER A 252 13.41 -21.12 34.01
CA SER A 252 12.82 -22.45 33.87
C SER A 252 11.53 -22.41 33.04
N GLN A 253 11.15 -23.56 32.50
CA GLN A 253 9.89 -23.66 31.75
C GLN A 253 8.68 -23.47 32.67
N GLU A 254 8.73 -24.04 33.87
CA GLU A 254 7.69 -23.96 34.88
C GLU A 254 7.41 -22.52 35.30
N ASP A 255 8.45 -21.70 35.48
CA ASP A 255 8.30 -20.28 35.85
C ASP A 255 7.65 -19.48 34.71
N VAL A 256 8.03 -19.74 33.45
CA VAL A 256 7.40 -19.09 32.29
C VAL A 256 5.92 -19.44 32.20
N ILE A 257 5.58 -20.72 32.39
CA ILE A 257 4.19 -21.20 32.38
C ILE A 257 3.40 -20.53 33.50
N SER A 258 3.93 -20.50 34.73
CA SER A 258 3.27 -19.84 35.88
C SER A 258 2.97 -18.37 35.60
N ILE A 259 3.90 -17.63 34.97
CA ILE A 259 3.67 -16.23 34.59
C ILE A 259 2.55 -16.11 33.55
N ILE A 260 2.48 -17.01 32.57
CA ILE A 260 1.41 -17.00 31.56
C ILE A 260 0.07 -17.35 32.20
N GLU A 261 0.03 -18.27 33.17
CA GLU A 261 -1.18 -18.60 33.93
C GLU A 261 -1.69 -17.41 34.75
N ASP A 262 -0.79 -16.65 35.40
CA ASP A 262 -1.17 -15.41 36.08
C ASP A 262 -1.78 -14.39 35.10
N LEU A 263 -1.18 -14.23 33.91
CA LEU A 263 -1.70 -13.37 32.86
C LEU A 263 -3.05 -13.85 32.30
N ASN A 264 -3.25 -15.16 32.22
CA ASN A 264 -4.53 -15.76 31.84
C ASN A 264 -5.61 -15.47 32.86
N ASN A 265 -5.29 -15.51 34.15
CA ASN A 265 -6.24 -15.22 35.24
C ASN A 265 -6.49 -13.72 35.45
N ASP A 266 -5.58 -12.85 34.99
CA ASP A 266 -5.74 -11.41 35.09
C ASP A 266 -6.83 -10.88 34.12
N LYS A 267 -8.00 -10.51 34.67
CA LYS A 267 -9.13 -9.87 33.93
C LYS A 267 -8.81 -8.49 33.37
N THR A 268 -7.64 -7.94 33.68
CA THR A 268 -7.14 -6.67 33.13
C THR A 268 -6.29 -6.85 31.89
N VAL A 269 -5.84 -8.09 31.60
CA VAL A 269 -5.06 -8.47 30.41
C VAL A 269 -6.00 -9.06 29.37
N ASN A 270 -5.93 -8.57 28.14
CA ASN A 270 -6.80 -8.99 27.05
C ASN A 270 -6.05 -9.68 25.92
N GLY A 271 -4.75 -9.45 25.81
CA GLY A 271 -3.88 -10.13 24.86
C GLY A 271 -2.58 -10.53 25.51
N ILE A 272 -2.08 -11.71 25.16
CA ILE A 272 -0.77 -12.22 25.57
C ILE A 272 0.03 -12.55 24.31
N LEU A 273 1.27 -12.07 24.27
CA LEU A 273 2.20 -12.34 23.19
C LEU A 273 3.54 -12.80 23.75
N VAL A 274 3.94 -14.02 23.41
CA VAL A 274 5.30 -14.52 23.64
C VAL A 274 6.17 -14.10 22.46
N GLN A 275 7.21 -13.31 22.70
CA GLN A 275 8.09 -12.82 21.66
C GLN A 275 9.09 -13.89 21.23
N LEU A 276 8.95 -14.39 20.00
CA LEU A 276 9.87 -15.35 19.40
C LEU A 276 11.10 -14.67 18.74
N PRO A 277 12.23 -15.38 18.59
CA PRO A 277 12.50 -16.71 19.13
C PRO A 277 12.75 -16.67 20.65
N ILE A 278 12.45 -17.78 21.33
CA ILE A 278 12.80 -18.01 22.74
C ILE A 278 14.09 -18.87 22.84
N PRO A 279 14.73 -18.93 24.03
CA PRO A 279 15.87 -19.83 24.26
C PRO A 279 15.58 -21.30 23.92
N ASN A 280 16.58 -22.01 23.38
CA ASN A 280 16.42 -23.37 22.83
C ASN A 280 16.12 -24.44 23.88
N HIS A 281 16.38 -24.19 25.17
CA HIS A 281 16.10 -25.15 26.25
C HIS A 281 14.63 -25.15 26.68
N LEU A 282 13.82 -24.20 26.17
CA LEU A 282 12.39 -24.10 26.44
C LEU A 282 11.58 -24.71 25.28
N ASP A 283 10.45 -25.35 25.61
CA ASP A 283 9.49 -25.78 24.61
C ASP A 283 8.56 -24.62 24.21
N GLU A 284 8.80 -24.07 23.01
CA GLU A 284 7.99 -23.02 22.42
C GLU A 284 6.51 -23.42 22.28
N ASN A 285 6.23 -24.67 21.90
CA ASN A 285 4.86 -25.11 21.71
C ASN A 285 4.13 -25.20 23.05
N GLU A 286 4.76 -25.72 24.08
CA GLU A 286 4.15 -25.82 25.41
C GLU A 286 3.79 -24.43 25.95
N ILE A 287 4.76 -23.51 25.94
CA ILE A 287 4.60 -22.12 26.39
C ILE A 287 3.50 -21.39 25.61
N ILE A 288 3.48 -21.51 24.27
CA ILE A 288 2.44 -20.86 23.46
C ILE A 288 1.06 -21.45 23.77
N ASN A 289 0.95 -22.76 23.97
CA ASN A 289 -0.33 -23.43 24.24
C ASN A 289 -0.85 -23.23 25.68
N THR A 290 -0.04 -22.70 26.60
CA THR A 290 -0.50 -22.21 27.90
C THR A 290 -1.42 -20.98 27.75
N ILE A 291 -1.26 -20.17 26.70
CA ILE A 291 -2.06 -18.96 26.49
C ILE A 291 -3.53 -19.33 26.25
N LEU A 292 -4.47 -18.69 26.97
CA LEU A 292 -5.89 -18.90 26.73
C LEU A 292 -6.28 -18.47 25.29
N PRO A 293 -7.11 -19.24 24.57
CA PRO A 293 -7.46 -18.94 23.18
C PRO A 293 -8.09 -17.55 22.95
N ASP A 294 -8.80 -16.99 23.93
CA ASP A 294 -9.39 -15.66 23.86
C ASP A 294 -8.41 -14.52 24.15
N LYS A 295 -7.20 -14.83 24.62
CA LYS A 295 -6.06 -13.92 24.84
C LYS A 295 -4.91 -14.11 23.84
N ASP A 296 -4.97 -15.13 22.99
CA ASP A 296 -3.97 -15.40 21.94
C ASP A 296 -4.15 -14.44 20.76
N VAL A 297 -3.49 -13.28 20.85
CA VAL A 297 -3.57 -12.20 19.86
C VAL A 297 -2.79 -12.49 18.57
N ASP A 298 -1.98 -13.55 18.54
CA ASP A 298 -1.19 -13.91 17.36
C ASP A 298 -1.64 -15.23 16.71
N CYS A 299 -2.71 -15.84 17.23
CA CYS A 299 -3.33 -17.06 16.69
C CYS A 299 -2.31 -18.21 16.55
N LEU A 300 -1.39 -18.33 17.52
CA LEU A 300 -0.34 -19.35 17.51
C LEU A 300 -0.69 -20.58 18.36
N THR A 301 -1.69 -20.49 19.24
CA THR A 301 -2.18 -21.66 19.97
C THR A 301 -2.74 -22.70 19.00
N GLN A 302 -2.59 -23.98 19.34
CA GLN A 302 -3.15 -25.09 18.54
C GLN A 302 -4.67 -24.96 18.40
N ILE A 303 -5.36 -24.47 19.44
CA ILE A 303 -6.81 -24.24 19.41
C ILE A 303 -7.17 -23.20 18.35
N ASN A 304 -6.55 -22.01 18.36
CA ASN A 304 -6.87 -20.98 17.37
C ASN A 304 -6.36 -21.33 15.97
N SER A 305 -5.20 -21.97 15.86
CA SER A 305 -4.70 -22.53 14.58
C SER A 305 -5.66 -23.57 14.00
N GLY A 306 -6.24 -24.44 14.83
CA GLY A 306 -7.27 -25.41 14.41
C GLY A 306 -8.59 -24.75 14.01
N LYS A 307 -9.00 -23.69 14.73
CA LYS A 307 -10.15 -22.86 14.33
C LYS A 307 -9.90 -22.13 13.01
N LEU A 308 -8.68 -21.66 12.75
CA LEU A 308 -8.29 -21.02 11.49
C LEU A 308 -8.40 -22.02 10.34
N PHE A 309 -7.86 -23.22 10.52
CA PHE A 309 -8.00 -24.32 9.57
C PHE A 309 -9.46 -24.64 9.23
N SER A 310 -10.34 -24.60 10.23
CA SER A 310 -11.77 -24.85 10.06
C SER A 310 -12.57 -23.65 9.54
N GLY A 311 -11.93 -22.51 9.25
CA GLY A 311 -12.59 -21.26 8.85
C GLY A 311 -13.40 -20.57 9.96
N LYS A 312 -13.25 -21.01 11.21
CA LYS A 312 -14.04 -20.59 12.39
C LYS A 312 -13.28 -19.68 13.34
N SER A 313 -12.02 -19.33 13.04
CA SER A 313 -11.27 -18.45 13.93
C SER A 313 -11.87 -17.06 14.00
N PHE A 314 -11.85 -16.45 15.19
CA PHE A 314 -12.22 -15.05 15.43
C PHE A 314 -10.98 -14.12 15.45
N VAL A 315 -9.78 -14.70 15.57
CA VAL A 315 -8.49 -14.02 15.52
C VAL A 315 -7.58 -14.72 14.51
N GLU A 316 -6.75 -13.97 13.79
CA GLU A 316 -5.91 -14.51 12.72
C GLU A 316 -4.45 -14.12 12.94
N PRO A 317 -3.46 -14.92 12.48
CA PRO A 317 -2.05 -14.62 12.74
C PRO A 317 -1.63 -13.28 12.13
N CYS A 318 -0.87 -12.48 12.86
CA CYS A 318 -0.72 -11.06 12.55
C CYS A 318 -0.06 -10.80 11.19
N THR A 319 1.00 -11.54 10.86
CA THR A 319 1.69 -11.40 9.57
C THR A 319 0.80 -11.85 8.39
N PRO A 320 0.24 -13.08 8.38
CA PRO A 320 -0.75 -13.51 7.40
C PRO A 320 -1.94 -12.54 7.23
N LYS A 321 -2.56 -12.09 8.32
CA LYS A 321 -3.65 -11.10 8.28
C LYS A 321 -3.22 -9.79 7.59
N GLY A 322 -2.01 -9.34 7.90
CA GLY A 322 -1.41 -8.17 7.28
C GLY A 322 -1.21 -8.34 5.77
N ILE A 323 -0.81 -9.54 5.33
CA ILE A 323 -0.66 -9.88 3.91
C ILE A 323 -2.01 -9.83 3.18
N ILE A 324 -3.07 -10.42 3.75
CA ILE A 324 -4.42 -10.34 3.18
C ILE A 324 -4.84 -8.88 3.01
N LYS A 325 -4.68 -8.04 4.05
CA LYS A 325 -5.00 -6.60 3.98
C LYS A 325 -4.20 -5.85 2.92
N LEU A 326 -2.93 -6.20 2.73
CA LEU A 326 -2.08 -5.62 1.67
C LEU A 326 -2.63 -5.98 0.29
N ILE A 327 -3.01 -7.23 0.06
CA ILE A 327 -3.62 -7.66 -1.21
C ILE A 327 -4.96 -6.95 -1.44
N GLU A 328 -5.84 -6.92 -0.44
CA GLU A 328 -7.13 -6.21 -0.51
C GLU A 328 -6.95 -4.72 -0.84
N SER A 329 -5.90 -4.07 -0.32
CA SER A 329 -5.63 -2.65 -0.56
C SER A 329 -5.33 -2.32 -2.04
N THR A 330 -4.97 -3.32 -2.83
CA THR A 330 -4.78 -3.18 -4.29
C THR A 330 -6.10 -3.06 -5.06
N GLY A 331 -7.23 -3.42 -4.43
CA GLY A 331 -8.53 -3.58 -5.09
C GLY A 331 -8.67 -4.88 -5.88
N THR A 332 -7.67 -5.77 -5.84
CA THR A 332 -7.72 -7.08 -6.51
C THR A 332 -8.44 -8.10 -5.65
N SER A 333 -9.42 -8.80 -6.23
CA SER A 333 -10.05 -9.96 -5.57
C SER A 333 -9.08 -11.15 -5.48
N ILE A 334 -9.00 -11.76 -4.30
CA ILE A 334 -8.26 -13.01 -4.06
C ILE A 334 -9.02 -14.22 -4.63
N SER A 335 -10.35 -14.16 -4.65
CA SER A 335 -11.21 -15.25 -5.10
C SER A 335 -10.92 -15.64 -6.55
N GLY A 336 -10.73 -16.94 -6.78
CA GLY A 336 -10.44 -17.52 -8.09
C GLY A 336 -9.02 -17.32 -8.60
N LYS A 337 -8.14 -16.65 -7.84
CA LYS A 337 -6.72 -16.46 -8.21
C LYS A 337 -5.88 -17.69 -7.91
N ASN A 338 -4.84 -17.91 -8.71
CA ASN A 338 -3.78 -18.86 -8.41
C ASN A 338 -2.73 -18.21 -7.50
N ALA A 339 -2.75 -18.54 -6.22
CA ALA A 339 -1.80 -18.04 -5.22
C ALA A 339 -0.68 -19.06 -4.96
N VAL A 340 0.57 -18.61 -5.08
CA VAL A 340 1.74 -19.42 -4.76
C VAL A 340 2.42 -18.85 -3.53
N VAL A 341 2.68 -19.69 -2.53
CA VAL A 341 3.38 -19.32 -1.29
C VAL A 341 4.72 -20.04 -1.25
N ILE A 342 5.83 -19.31 -1.27
CA ILE A 342 7.17 -19.87 -1.05
C ILE A 342 7.50 -19.75 0.43
N GLY A 343 7.54 -20.88 1.12
CA GLY A 343 7.76 -20.95 2.57
C GLY A 343 6.61 -21.68 3.26
N ARG A 344 6.94 -22.49 4.27
CA ARG A 344 5.98 -23.34 5.01
C ARG A 344 6.19 -23.28 6.53
N SER A 345 6.69 -22.15 7.04
CA SER A 345 6.82 -21.92 8.48
C SER A 345 5.44 -21.94 9.15
N ASN A 346 5.40 -22.30 10.43
CA ASN A 346 4.16 -22.30 11.21
C ASN A 346 3.64 -20.87 11.46
N ILE A 347 4.53 -19.87 11.48
CA ILE A 347 4.18 -18.47 11.76
C ILE A 347 3.73 -17.65 10.54
N VAL A 348 4.10 -18.07 9.32
CA VAL A 348 3.75 -17.31 8.08
C VAL A 348 3.24 -18.24 6.99
N GLY A 349 4.08 -19.16 6.49
CA GLY A 349 3.81 -19.87 5.24
C GLY A 349 2.57 -20.76 5.25
N LYS A 350 2.40 -21.59 6.29
CA LYS A 350 1.20 -22.42 6.45
C LYS A 350 -0.07 -21.57 6.69
N PRO A 351 -0.11 -20.65 7.67
CA PRO A 351 -1.33 -19.88 7.93
C PRO A 351 -1.74 -19.01 6.75
N ILE A 352 -0.80 -18.36 6.03
CA ILE A 352 -1.20 -17.56 4.85
C ILE A 352 -1.72 -18.42 3.71
N SER A 353 -1.21 -19.65 3.53
CA SER A 353 -1.76 -20.60 2.56
C SER A 353 -3.22 -20.95 2.88
N LEU A 354 -3.53 -21.20 4.15
CA LEU A 354 -4.90 -21.45 4.60
C LEU A 354 -5.81 -20.22 4.46
N MET A 355 -5.31 -19.03 4.81
CA MET A 355 -6.09 -17.80 4.70
C MET A 355 -6.40 -17.44 3.24
N LEU A 356 -5.47 -17.67 2.30
CA LEU A 356 -5.72 -17.55 0.87
C LEU A 356 -6.79 -18.54 0.39
N LEU A 357 -6.71 -19.79 0.85
CA LEU A 357 -7.71 -20.82 0.53
C LEU A 357 -9.10 -20.44 1.07
N ASN A 358 -9.19 -19.95 2.30
CA ASN A 358 -10.43 -19.43 2.90
C ASN A 358 -10.97 -18.20 2.15
N ASN A 359 -10.12 -17.48 1.42
CA ASN A 359 -10.48 -16.40 0.50
C ASN A 359 -10.72 -16.88 -0.95
N ASN A 360 -10.98 -18.18 -1.13
CA ASN A 360 -11.33 -18.83 -2.40
C ASN A 360 -10.23 -18.78 -3.48
N ALA A 361 -8.95 -18.63 -3.10
CA ALA A 361 -7.84 -18.82 -4.03
C ALA A 361 -7.55 -20.32 -4.25
N THR A 362 -7.04 -20.67 -5.43
CA THR A 362 -6.30 -21.94 -5.62
C THR A 362 -4.89 -21.72 -5.08
N VAL A 363 -4.44 -22.56 -4.13
CA VAL A 363 -3.19 -22.31 -3.40
C VAL A 363 -2.16 -23.42 -3.66
N THR A 364 -0.93 -23.03 -4.00
CA THR A 364 0.23 -23.93 -4.07
C THR A 364 1.31 -23.48 -3.09
N THR A 365 1.70 -24.35 -2.16
CA THR A 365 2.77 -24.07 -1.19
C THR A 365 4.09 -24.70 -1.63
N CYS A 366 5.09 -23.88 -1.92
CA CYS A 366 6.45 -24.27 -2.28
C CYS A 366 7.38 -24.24 -1.05
N HIS A 367 8.43 -25.06 -1.08
CA HIS A 367 9.46 -25.12 -0.03
C HIS A 367 10.79 -25.67 -0.57
N SER A 368 11.79 -25.84 0.30
CA SER A 368 13.14 -26.31 -0.05
C SER A 368 13.23 -27.71 -0.71
N LYS A 369 12.12 -28.44 -0.81
CA LYS A 369 12.05 -29.76 -1.47
C LYS A 369 11.15 -29.75 -2.70
N THR A 370 10.66 -28.58 -3.12
CA THR A 370 9.83 -28.41 -4.31
C THR A 370 10.73 -28.51 -5.54
N LEU A 371 10.40 -29.42 -6.44
CA LEU A 371 11.02 -29.52 -7.77
C LEU A 371 10.42 -28.45 -8.69
N ASP A 372 11.25 -27.91 -9.59
CA ASP A 372 10.84 -26.96 -10.64
C ASP A 372 10.03 -25.76 -10.13
N MET A 373 10.40 -25.21 -8.97
CA MET A 373 9.71 -24.09 -8.32
C MET A 373 9.50 -22.90 -9.28
N LYS A 374 10.45 -22.65 -10.18
CA LYS A 374 10.38 -21.62 -11.21
C LYS A 374 9.15 -21.78 -12.14
N GLU A 375 8.82 -23.01 -12.54
CA GLU A 375 7.64 -23.26 -13.37
C GLU A 375 6.33 -23.07 -12.59
N ILE A 376 6.33 -23.43 -11.30
CA ILE A 376 5.18 -23.21 -10.42
C ILE A 376 4.94 -21.70 -10.23
N THR A 377 5.98 -20.93 -9.89
CA THR A 377 5.86 -19.50 -9.59
C THR A 377 5.51 -18.67 -10.82
N LYS A 378 5.83 -19.13 -12.03
CA LYS A 378 5.40 -18.49 -13.28
C LYS A 378 3.88 -18.49 -13.47
N ASN A 379 3.15 -19.39 -12.82
CA ASN A 379 1.70 -19.45 -12.94
C ASN A 379 0.96 -18.57 -11.90
N ALA A 380 1.68 -18.04 -10.91
CA ALA A 380 1.12 -17.29 -9.80
C ALA A 380 0.48 -15.96 -10.24
N ASP A 381 -0.80 -15.75 -9.92
CA ASP A 381 -1.42 -14.41 -9.90
C ASP A 381 -0.98 -13.62 -8.66
N ILE A 382 -0.85 -14.33 -7.54
CA ILE A 382 -0.38 -13.79 -6.25
C ILE A 382 0.80 -14.65 -5.81
N LEU A 383 1.94 -14.04 -5.57
CA LEU A 383 3.15 -14.70 -5.09
C LEU A 383 3.53 -14.15 -3.71
N ILE A 384 3.59 -15.01 -2.70
CA ILE A 384 4.00 -14.66 -1.34
C ILE A 384 5.34 -15.34 -1.07
N VAL A 385 6.34 -14.59 -0.63
CA VAL A 385 7.70 -15.10 -0.41
C VAL A 385 8.11 -14.87 1.04
N ALA A 386 8.35 -15.96 1.77
CA ALA A 386 8.61 -15.95 3.21
C ALA A 386 9.64 -17.03 3.60
N ILE A 387 10.87 -16.91 3.07
CA ILE A 387 11.95 -17.88 3.27
C ILE A 387 13.21 -17.30 3.92
N GLY A 388 13.33 -15.97 4.03
CA GLY A 388 14.50 -15.34 4.65
C GLY A 388 15.78 -15.59 3.86
N LYS A 389 15.72 -15.43 2.54
CA LYS A 389 16.87 -15.55 1.63
C LYS A 389 16.87 -14.35 0.68
N PRO A 390 17.86 -13.44 0.78
CA PRO A 390 17.84 -12.20 0.03
C PRO A 390 17.83 -12.45 -1.48
N LYS A 391 16.96 -11.76 -2.20
CA LYS A 391 16.88 -11.76 -3.67
C LYS A 391 16.73 -13.14 -4.32
N PHE A 392 16.09 -14.08 -3.62
CA PHE A 392 15.85 -15.43 -4.13
C PHE A 392 14.92 -15.45 -5.35
N VAL A 393 13.83 -14.69 -5.34
CA VAL A 393 12.89 -14.62 -6.46
C VAL A 393 13.37 -13.63 -7.51
N THR A 394 13.62 -14.12 -8.72
CA THR A 394 14.14 -13.35 -9.85
C THR A 394 13.09 -13.14 -10.96
N LYS A 395 13.40 -12.25 -11.93
CA LYS A 395 12.49 -11.84 -13.02
C LYS A 395 11.97 -13.00 -13.88
N ASP A 396 12.76 -14.05 -14.05
CA ASP A 396 12.44 -15.25 -14.83
C ASP A 396 11.56 -16.26 -14.08
N MET A 397 11.36 -16.08 -12.77
CA MET A 397 10.49 -16.92 -11.94
C MET A 397 9.04 -16.48 -11.92
N ILE A 398 8.70 -15.30 -12.45
CA ILE A 398 7.37 -14.72 -12.35
C ILE A 398 6.71 -14.52 -13.71
N LYS A 399 5.38 -14.42 -13.77
CA LYS A 399 4.68 -13.91 -14.96
C LYS A 399 4.50 -12.39 -14.91
N LYS A 400 4.05 -11.83 -16.02
CA LYS A 400 3.63 -10.44 -16.11
C LYS A 400 2.36 -10.23 -15.27
N ASP A 401 2.22 -9.03 -14.69
CA ASP A 401 1.05 -8.56 -13.95
C ASP A 401 0.77 -9.35 -12.65
N VAL A 402 1.78 -10.04 -12.11
CA VAL A 402 1.73 -10.74 -10.81
C VAL A 402 1.68 -9.75 -9.64
N ILE A 403 0.96 -10.10 -8.57
CA ILE A 403 1.03 -9.43 -7.26
C ILE A 403 2.09 -10.14 -6.41
N ILE A 404 3.09 -9.41 -5.93
CA ILE A 404 4.14 -9.98 -5.08
C ILE A 404 4.09 -9.40 -3.68
N ILE A 405 4.00 -10.27 -2.67
CA ILE A 405 4.14 -9.93 -1.26
C ILE A 405 5.46 -10.54 -0.75
N ASP A 406 6.45 -9.68 -0.56
CA ASP A 406 7.75 -10.03 -0.01
C ASP A 406 7.73 -9.85 1.52
N VAL A 407 7.74 -10.98 2.22
CA VAL A 407 7.73 -11.05 3.69
C VAL A 407 9.15 -11.04 4.25
N GLY A 408 10.15 -11.37 3.44
CA GLY A 408 11.54 -11.50 3.85
C GLY A 408 12.11 -10.21 4.43
N ILE A 409 12.86 -10.33 5.52
CA ILE A 409 13.66 -9.24 6.07
C ILE A 409 15.06 -9.78 6.33
N ASN A 410 15.95 -9.51 5.37
CA ASN A 410 17.34 -9.98 5.39
C ASN A 410 18.26 -8.79 5.61
N ARG A 411 19.03 -8.80 6.70
CA ARG A 411 20.08 -7.80 6.94
C ARG A 411 21.38 -8.29 6.31
N VAL A 412 21.88 -7.54 5.34
CA VAL A 412 23.18 -7.76 4.71
C VAL A 412 23.96 -6.47 4.92
N GLU A 413 24.97 -6.52 5.79
CA GLU A 413 25.66 -5.33 6.30
C GLU A 413 24.64 -4.33 6.90
N ASP A 414 24.69 -3.06 6.48
CA ASP A 414 23.78 -2.01 6.93
C ASP A 414 22.50 -1.89 6.08
N LYS A 415 22.30 -2.78 5.11
CA LYS A 415 21.15 -2.76 4.19
C LYS A 415 20.15 -3.87 4.50
N ILE A 416 18.88 -3.57 4.26
CA ILE A 416 17.78 -4.52 4.42
C ILE A 416 17.26 -4.89 3.03
N PHE A 417 17.23 -6.19 2.74
CA PHE A 417 16.70 -6.75 1.50
C PHE A 417 15.55 -7.71 1.79
N GLY A 418 14.62 -7.77 0.85
CA GLY A 418 13.58 -8.80 0.84
C GLY A 418 14.05 -10.10 0.20
N ASP A 419 13.16 -11.08 0.15
CA ASP A 419 13.39 -12.35 -0.54
C ASP A 419 13.26 -12.24 -2.07
N VAL A 420 12.79 -11.11 -2.58
CA VAL A 420 12.60 -10.81 -4.01
C VAL A 420 13.66 -9.85 -4.50
N ASP A 421 14.18 -10.08 -5.70
CA ASP A 421 15.07 -9.14 -6.39
C ASP A 421 14.27 -7.93 -6.92
N PHE A 422 13.86 -7.07 -5.99
CA PHE A 422 12.89 -6.00 -6.18
C PHE A 422 13.16 -5.13 -7.41
N GLU A 423 14.41 -4.67 -7.60
CA GLU A 423 14.77 -3.77 -8.68
C GLU A 423 14.55 -4.39 -10.07
N ASN A 424 14.87 -5.68 -10.23
CA ASN A 424 14.75 -6.37 -11.51
C ASN A 424 13.34 -6.92 -11.78
N VAL A 425 12.50 -6.99 -10.74
CA VAL A 425 11.18 -7.62 -10.75
C VAL A 425 10.04 -6.60 -10.84
N LYS A 426 10.16 -5.44 -10.19
CA LYS A 426 9.06 -4.47 -9.98
C LYS A 426 8.31 -4.07 -11.25
N ASP A 427 9.00 -3.96 -12.39
CA ASP A 427 8.39 -3.53 -13.65
C ASP A 427 7.50 -4.58 -14.33
N LYS A 428 7.60 -5.83 -13.88
CA LYS A 428 6.80 -6.96 -14.37
C LYS A 428 5.57 -7.21 -13.50
N CYS A 429 5.53 -6.66 -12.29
CA CYS A 429 4.45 -6.84 -11.34
C CYS A 429 3.29 -5.87 -11.62
N SER A 430 2.06 -6.31 -11.33
CA SER A 430 0.93 -5.39 -11.17
C SER A 430 1.04 -4.66 -9.82
N PHE A 431 1.43 -5.40 -8.77
CA PHE A 431 1.73 -4.84 -7.46
C PHE A 431 2.90 -5.59 -6.79
N ILE A 432 3.70 -4.90 -5.99
CA ILE A 432 4.80 -5.47 -5.21
C ILE A 432 4.98 -4.70 -3.89
N THR A 433 5.19 -5.41 -2.79
CA THR A 433 5.58 -4.77 -1.52
C THR A 433 7.07 -4.41 -1.51
N PRO A 434 7.46 -3.22 -1.02
CA PRO A 434 8.86 -2.90 -0.82
C PRO A 434 9.39 -3.56 0.46
N VAL A 435 10.70 -3.78 0.51
CA VAL A 435 11.41 -4.16 1.74
C VAL A 435 12.54 -3.16 1.97
N PRO A 436 12.56 -2.42 3.09
CA PRO A 436 11.58 -2.41 4.19
C PRO A 436 10.27 -1.70 3.81
N ARG A 437 9.36 -1.55 4.79
CA ARG A 437 8.09 -0.77 4.70
C ARG A 437 6.90 -1.46 4.00
N GLY A 438 7.04 -2.72 3.61
CA GLY A 438 5.95 -3.60 3.17
C GLY A 438 5.24 -4.31 4.33
N VAL A 439 5.52 -5.60 4.52
CA VAL A 439 4.78 -6.48 5.45
C VAL A 439 5.04 -6.19 6.94
N GLY A 440 6.26 -5.79 7.30
CA GLY A 440 6.65 -5.57 8.69
C GLY A 440 5.75 -4.59 9.47
N PRO A 441 5.51 -3.35 8.98
CA PRO A 441 4.58 -2.40 9.61
C PRO A 441 3.15 -2.93 9.77
N MET A 442 2.68 -3.75 8.84
CA MET A 442 1.34 -4.35 8.92
C MET A 442 1.24 -5.37 10.05
N THR A 443 2.28 -6.17 10.26
CA THR A 443 2.30 -7.16 11.35
C THR A 443 2.02 -6.51 12.72
N VAL A 444 2.65 -5.36 13.01
CA VAL A 444 2.41 -4.65 14.27
C VAL A 444 1.01 -4.03 14.34
N ALA A 445 0.49 -3.50 13.22
CA ALA A 445 -0.87 -2.97 13.19
C ALA A 445 -1.93 -4.07 13.43
N MET A 446 -1.74 -5.25 12.83
CA MET A 446 -2.62 -6.40 13.04
C MET A 446 -2.59 -6.90 14.48
N LEU A 447 -1.45 -6.83 15.15
CA LEU A 447 -1.37 -7.13 16.59
C LEU A 447 -2.24 -6.19 17.43
N MET A 448 -2.25 -4.89 17.12
CA MET A 448 -3.13 -3.92 17.82
C MET A 448 -4.61 -4.23 17.56
N GLU A 449 -4.95 -4.53 16.30
CA GLU A 449 -6.29 -4.91 15.90
C GLU A 449 -6.75 -6.20 16.60
N ASN A 450 -5.89 -7.22 16.65
CA ASN A 450 -6.17 -8.47 17.32
C ASN A 450 -6.31 -8.31 18.84
N THR A 451 -5.56 -7.40 19.45
CA THR A 451 -5.72 -7.07 20.87
C THR A 451 -7.11 -6.50 21.15
N LEU A 452 -7.63 -5.64 20.27
CA LEU A 452 -8.99 -5.11 20.37
C LEU A 452 -10.05 -6.20 20.13
N ILE A 453 -9.83 -7.09 19.16
CA ILE A 453 -10.69 -8.25 18.89
C ILE A 453 -10.78 -9.15 20.13
N CYS A 454 -9.65 -9.54 20.72
CA CYS A 454 -9.60 -10.35 21.95
C CYS A 454 -10.31 -9.65 23.12
N TYR A 455 -10.10 -8.34 23.29
CA TYR A 455 -10.81 -7.53 24.30
C TYR A 455 -12.33 -7.62 24.13
N LYS A 456 -12.85 -7.38 22.92
CA LYS A 456 -14.29 -7.47 22.63
C LYS A 456 -14.83 -8.88 22.85
N LYS A 457 -14.06 -9.90 22.44
CA LYS A 457 -14.44 -11.30 22.64
C LYS A 457 -14.63 -11.65 24.12
N GLN A 458 -13.73 -11.16 24.98
CA GLN A 458 -13.81 -11.36 26.43
C GLN A 458 -14.97 -10.58 27.09
N LEU A 459 -15.48 -9.53 26.44
CA LEU A 459 -16.70 -8.82 26.86
C LEU A 459 -18.00 -9.51 26.41
N GLY A 460 -17.91 -10.62 25.67
CA GLY A 460 -19.08 -11.35 25.17
C GLY A 460 -19.64 -10.81 23.86
N ASP A 461 -18.92 -9.97 23.12
CA ASP A 461 -19.31 -9.60 21.76
C ASP A 461 -19.22 -10.84 20.85
N GLU A 462 -20.35 -11.24 20.27
CA GLU A 462 -20.40 -12.39 19.35
C GLU A 462 -20.06 -12.00 17.90
N ASN A 463 -20.03 -10.70 17.58
CA ASN A 463 -19.84 -10.17 16.21
C ASN A 463 -18.42 -9.60 15.98
N VAL A 464 -17.38 -10.21 16.56
CA VAL A 464 -16.00 -9.68 16.59
C VAL A 464 -15.29 -9.62 15.21
N LYS A 465 -15.96 -9.97 14.10
CA LYS A 465 -15.34 -10.04 12.76
C LYS A 465 -15.50 -8.78 11.92
#